data_AF-A0A2L0UBW8-F1
#
_entry.id   AF-A0A2L0UBW8-F1
#
_cell.length_a   1.000
_cell.length_b   1.000
_cell.length_c   1.000
_cell.angle_alpha   90.00
_cell.angle_beta   90.00
_cell.angle_gamma   90.00
#
_symmetry.space_group_name_H-M   'P 1'
#
loop_
_entity.id
_entity.type
_entity.pdbx_description
1 polymer ?
#
loop_
_entity_poly.entity_id
_entity_poly.type
_entity_poly.pdbx_seq_one_letter_code
_entity_poly.pdbx_strand_id
1 'polypeptide(L)'
;MPADPPSTARTSLSAPLPKPGSQSALREQNQQRVIAALMSGGPQTQAELSRQTGLSTATVSNIVKVMAATGVVSTAPTTSSGRRALSVILNDNGQVAAGIDIGRRHLRVVLASPNYRVVQEAAVSLPLGH
;
A
#
# COMPACT_ATOMS: atom_id res chain seq x y z
N MET A 1 36.25 41.85 25.79
CA MET A 1 35.51 42.06 24.52
C MET A 1 36.49 41.94 23.38
N PRO A 2 36.20 41.16 22.32
CA PRO A 2 34.95 41.19 21.54
C PRO A 2 34.00 40.00 21.81
N ALA A 3 32.84 40.04 21.13
CA ALA A 3 31.64 39.22 21.30
C ALA A 3 31.22 38.50 19.99
N ASP A 4 30.55 37.34 20.16
CA ASP A 4 29.62 36.56 19.31
C ASP A 4 30.04 36.02 17.92
N PRO A 5 29.41 34.92 17.38
CA PRO A 5 28.12 34.28 17.77
C PRO A 5 28.12 32.72 17.92
N PRO A 6 26.98 32.10 18.31
CA PRO A 6 26.83 30.65 18.43
C PRO A 6 26.48 30.00 17.08
N SER A 7 27.22 28.96 16.67
CA SER A 7 26.94 28.19 15.45
C SER A 7 26.15 26.91 15.77
N THR A 8 24.84 27.06 15.72
CA THR A 8 23.79 26.16 15.22
C THR A 8 24.14 24.67 15.08
N ALA A 9 23.35 23.87 15.80
CA ALA A 9 23.12 22.45 15.59
C ALA A 9 23.01 22.08 14.10
N ARG A 10 23.72 21.05 13.69
CA ARG A 10 23.28 20.20 12.58
C ARG A 10 23.08 18.80 13.10
N THR A 11 21.83 18.52 13.43
CA THR A 11 21.26 17.19 13.58
C THR A 11 21.57 16.40 12.31
N SER A 12 22.52 15.48 12.37
CA SER A 12 22.67 14.44 11.35
C SER A 12 21.55 13.42 11.55
N LEU A 13 20.40 13.63 10.89
CA LEU A 13 19.38 12.60 10.68
C LEU A 13 19.87 11.64 9.59
N SER A 14 20.89 10.86 9.87
CA SER A 14 21.19 9.66 9.09
C SER A 14 20.30 8.54 9.62
N ALA A 15 19.07 8.45 9.10
CA ALA A 15 18.26 7.25 9.28
C ALA A 15 19.03 6.07 8.65
N PRO A 16 19.29 4.97 9.36
CA PRO A 16 20.00 3.85 8.79
C PRO A 16 19.21 3.26 7.62
N LEU A 17 19.86 3.12 6.46
CA LEU A 17 19.32 2.30 5.37
C LEU A 17 19.04 0.89 5.91
N PRO A 18 17.86 0.30 5.61
CA PRO A 18 17.49 -1.00 6.15
C PRO A 18 18.48 -2.06 5.69
N LYS A 19 19.13 -2.74 6.64
CA LYS A 19 20.02 -3.87 6.36
C LYS A 19 19.20 -5.01 5.74
N PRO A 20 19.65 -5.62 4.64
CA PRO A 20 19.07 -6.85 4.13
C PRO A 20 19.12 -7.89 5.25
N GLY A 21 17.96 -8.36 5.72
CA GLY A 21 17.85 -9.33 6.82
C GLY A 21 17.51 -8.77 8.21
N SER A 22 17.25 -7.47 8.36
CA SER A 22 16.72 -6.93 9.62
C SER A 22 15.26 -7.34 9.86
N GLN A 23 14.85 -7.51 11.13
CA GLN A 23 13.45 -7.84 11.46
C GLN A 23 12.45 -6.79 10.94
N SER A 24 12.86 -5.52 10.87
CA SER A 24 12.05 -4.44 10.28
C SER A 24 11.85 -4.64 8.79
N ALA A 25 12.92 -4.92 8.03
CA ALA A 25 12.81 -5.18 6.59
C ALA A 25 11.93 -6.39 6.28
N LEU A 26 12.01 -7.46 7.09
CA LEU A 26 11.12 -8.62 6.93
C LEU A 26 9.64 -8.27 7.22
N ARG A 27 9.38 -7.43 8.23
CA ARG A 27 8.02 -6.96 8.53
C ARG A 27 7.45 -6.12 7.39
N GLU A 28 8.23 -5.18 6.86
CA GLU A 28 7.85 -4.37 5.70
C GLU A 28 7.56 -5.24 4.48
N GLN A 29 8.43 -6.22 4.19
CA GLN A 29 8.22 -7.15 3.09
C GLN A 29 6.93 -7.97 3.27
N ASN A 30 6.65 -8.45 4.49
CA ASN A 30 5.42 -9.19 4.76
C ASN A 30 4.18 -8.30 4.63
N GLN A 31 4.24 -7.03 5.07
CA GLN A 31 3.17 -6.07 4.85
C GLN A 31 2.90 -5.84 3.37
N GLN A 32 3.95 -5.66 2.57
CA GLN A 32 3.82 -5.52 1.11
C GLN A 32 3.17 -6.75 0.47
N ARG A 33 3.49 -7.97 0.92
CA ARG A 33 2.83 -9.20 0.44
C ARG A 33 1.33 -9.21 0.74
N VAL A 34 0.92 -8.78 1.93
CA VAL A 34 -0.51 -8.69 2.30
C VAL A 34 -1.23 -7.63 1.47
N ILE A 35 -0.61 -6.47 1.26
CA ILE A 35 -1.15 -5.43 0.38
C ILE A 35 -1.31 -5.96 -1.05
N ALA A 36 -0.28 -6.59 -1.61
CA ALA A 36 -0.32 -7.17 -2.95
C ALA A 36 -1.40 -8.25 -3.10
N ALA A 37 -1.64 -9.06 -2.07
CA ALA A 37 -2.72 -10.04 -2.06
C ALA A 37 -4.10 -9.36 -2.09
N LEU A 38 -4.33 -8.34 -1.25
CA LEU A 38 -5.56 -7.54 -1.27
C LEU A 38 -5.74 -6.79 -2.60
N MET A 39 -4.64 -6.29 -3.19
CA MET A 39 -4.58 -5.62 -4.50
C MET A 39 -4.61 -6.56 -5.72
N SER A 40 -4.66 -7.88 -5.53
CA SER A 40 -5.00 -8.82 -6.61
C SER A 40 -6.30 -9.60 -6.39
N GLY A 41 -6.65 -9.89 -5.13
CA GLY A 41 -7.79 -10.72 -4.75
C GLY A 41 -9.02 -9.98 -4.23
N GLY A 42 -8.92 -8.67 -3.99
CA GLY A 42 -9.98 -7.87 -3.39
C GLY A 42 -10.15 -8.12 -1.87
N PRO A 43 -11.32 -7.79 -1.29
CA PRO A 43 -11.62 -8.09 0.11
C PRO A 43 -11.57 -9.59 0.42
N GLN A 44 -10.79 -9.97 1.42
CA GLN A 44 -10.54 -11.38 1.75
C GLN A 44 -10.40 -11.60 3.25
N THR A 45 -10.72 -12.80 3.72
CA THR A 45 -10.50 -13.19 5.12
C THR A 45 -9.01 -13.34 5.44
N GLN A 46 -8.64 -13.22 6.72
CA GLN A 46 -7.26 -13.47 7.15
C GLN A 46 -6.77 -14.91 6.83
N ALA A 47 -7.69 -15.88 6.77
CA ALA A 47 -7.37 -17.25 6.39
C ALA A 47 -7.06 -17.37 4.88
N GLU A 48 -7.78 -16.65 4.03
CA GLU A 48 -7.49 -16.57 2.59
C GLU A 48 -6.17 -15.84 2.34
N LEU A 49 -5.93 -14.72 3.03
CA LEU A 49 -4.67 -13.99 2.96
C LEU A 49 -3.49 -14.87 3.39
N SER A 50 -3.62 -15.65 4.46
CA SER A 50 -2.59 -16.61 4.90
C SER A 50 -2.28 -17.63 3.80
N ARG A 51 -3.31 -18.22 3.18
CA ARG A 51 -3.14 -19.17 2.07
C ARG A 51 -2.48 -18.53 0.84
N GLN A 52 -2.93 -17.34 0.44
CA GLN A 52 -2.44 -16.67 -0.77
C GLN A 52 -1.00 -16.12 -0.60
N THR A 53 -0.66 -15.62 0.59
CA THR A 53 0.67 -15.03 0.86
C THR A 53 1.71 -16.06 1.33
N GLY A 54 1.28 -17.26 1.73
CA GLY A 54 2.13 -18.28 2.36
C GLY A 54 2.59 -17.91 3.78
N LEU A 55 2.04 -16.83 4.36
CA LEU A 55 2.34 -16.41 5.74
C LEU A 55 1.49 -17.19 6.72
N SER A 56 2.01 -17.40 7.94
CA SER A 56 1.21 -18.02 9.01
C SER A 56 0.03 -17.13 9.42
N THR A 57 -1.06 -17.74 9.90
CA THR A 57 -2.26 -17.03 10.36
C THR A 57 -1.92 -16.00 11.44
N ALA A 58 -1.00 -16.32 12.36
CA ALA A 58 -0.56 -15.41 13.40
C ALA A 58 0.15 -14.17 12.83
N THR A 59 1.01 -14.35 11.82
CA THR A 59 1.71 -13.25 11.14
C THR A 59 0.73 -12.35 10.40
N VAL A 60 -0.21 -12.93 9.64
CA VAL A 60 -1.26 -12.17 8.96
C VAL A 60 -2.10 -11.38 9.97
N SER A 61 -2.51 -12.01 11.07
CA SER A 61 -3.31 -11.35 12.09
C SER A 61 -2.60 -10.14 12.71
N ASN A 62 -1.32 -10.29 13.05
CA ASN A 62 -0.51 -9.18 13.55
C ASN A 62 -0.36 -8.06 12.54
N ILE A 63 -0.11 -8.39 11.27
CA ILE A 63 0.00 -7.41 10.19
C ILE A 63 -1.31 -6.64 10.01
N VAL A 64 -2.44 -7.35 9.91
CA VAL A 64 -3.76 -6.75 9.74
C VAL A 64 -4.11 -5.87 10.94
N LYS A 65 -3.78 -6.28 12.16
CA LYS A 65 -3.98 -5.46 13.37
C LYS A 65 -3.21 -4.13 13.30
N VAL A 66 -1.94 -4.17 12.89
CA VAL A 66 -1.12 -2.95 12.74
C VAL A 66 -1.66 -2.07 11.62
N MET A 67 -1.96 -2.65 10.45
CA MET A 67 -2.49 -1.91 9.30
C MET A 67 -3.87 -1.30 9.58
N ALA A 68 -4.72 -1.97 10.37
CA ALA A 68 -6.00 -1.45 10.79
C ALA A 68 -5.84 -0.28 11.77
N ALA A 69 -4.89 -0.37 12.70
CA ALA A 69 -4.57 0.72 13.62
C ALA A 69 -4.02 1.97 12.89
N THR A 70 -3.33 1.79 11.77
CA THR A 70 -2.84 2.89 10.92
C THR A 70 -3.83 3.29 9.82
N GLY A 71 -5.03 2.71 9.78
CA GLY A 71 -6.06 3.05 8.81
C GLY A 71 -5.81 2.60 7.35
N VAL A 72 -4.85 1.71 7.12
CA VAL A 72 -4.54 1.17 5.77
C VAL A 72 -5.56 0.12 5.36
N VAL A 73 -6.10 -0.64 6.32
CA VAL A 73 -7.17 -1.62 6.09
C VAL A 73 -8.31 -1.43 7.08
N SER A 74 -9.48 -1.92 6.73
CA SER A 74 -10.61 -2.10 7.63
C SER A 74 -11.00 -3.57 7.68
N THR A 75 -11.64 -3.97 8.78
CA THR A 75 -12.20 -5.32 8.92
C THR A 75 -13.70 -5.28 9.07
N ALA A 76 -14.41 -6.09 8.29
CA ALA A 76 -15.87 -6.21 8.36
C ALA A 76 -16.27 -7.66 8.67
N PRO A 77 -17.30 -7.90 9.50
CA PRO A 77 -17.86 -9.23 9.67
C PRO A 77 -18.29 -9.83 8.32
N THR A 78 -17.95 -11.09 8.10
CA THR A 78 -18.36 -11.86 6.93
C THR A 78 -18.64 -13.31 7.32
N THR A 79 -19.23 -14.06 6.40
CA THR A 79 -19.36 -15.52 6.51
C THR A 79 -18.43 -16.16 5.50
N SER A 80 -17.54 -17.04 5.98
CA SER A 80 -16.64 -17.82 5.14
C SER A 80 -16.77 -19.29 5.51
N SER A 81 -17.10 -20.12 4.52
CA SER A 81 -17.38 -21.56 4.69
C SER A 81 -18.36 -21.87 5.83
N GLY A 82 -19.43 -21.06 5.96
CA GLY A 82 -20.47 -21.23 6.98
C GLY A 82 -20.08 -20.79 8.40
N ARG A 83 -18.88 -20.26 8.61
CA ARG A 83 -18.42 -19.74 9.91
C ARG A 83 -18.33 -18.22 9.87
N ARG A 84 -18.54 -17.58 11.03
CA ARG A 84 -18.29 -16.14 11.20
C ARG A 84 -16.78 -15.88 11.02
N ALA A 85 -16.44 -14.92 10.19
CA ALA A 85 -15.07 -14.50 9.90
C ALA A 85 -15.01 -12.97 9.81
N LEU A 86 -13.79 -12.45 9.67
CA LEU A 86 -13.54 -11.04 9.39
C LEU A 86 -12.92 -10.93 8.00
N SER A 87 -13.60 -10.20 7.11
CA SER A 87 -13.06 -9.77 5.82
C SER A 87 -12.15 -8.58 6.03
N VAL A 88 -10.99 -8.58 5.41
CA VAL A 88 -10.01 -7.51 5.39
C VAL A 88 -10.18 -6.75 4.08
N ILE A 89 -10.35 -5.44 4.18
CA ILE A 89 -10.61 -4.54 3.05
C ILE A 89 -9.51 -3.49 3.03
N LEU A 90 -8.94 -3.21 1.86
CA LEU A 90 -8.00 -2.11 1.71
C LEU A 90 -8.76 -0.78 1.76
N ASN A 91 -8.36 0.13 2.64
CA ASN A 91 -9.01 1.43 2.75
C ASN A 91 -8.59 2.35 1.61
N ASP A 92 -9.56 3.12 1.11
CA ASP A 92 -9.30 4.25 0.23
C ASP A 92 -8.91 5.45 1.10
N ASN A 93 -7.60 5.67 1.24
CA ASN A 93 -7.03 6.75 2.01
C ASN A 93 -6.80 8.02 1.16
N GLY A 94 -7.47 8.14 0.01
CA GLY A 94 -7.30 9.26 -0.91
C GLY A 94 -5.99 9.23 -1.69
N GLN A 95 -5.23 8.14 -1.59
CA GLN A 95 -4.10 7.89 -2.45
C GLN A 95 -4.62 7.51 -3.84
N VAL A 96 -4.00 8.04 -4.88
CA VAL A 96 -4.34 7.72 -6.27
C VAL A 96 -3.08 7.30 -7.02
N ALA A 97 -3.20 6.24 -7.80
CA ALA A 97 -2.23 5.82 -8.79
C ALA A 97 -2.65 6.40 -10.16
N ALA A 98 -1.68 6.94 -10.91
CA ALA A 98 -1.90 7.39 -12.28
C ALA A 98 -1.32 6.38 -13.27
N GLY A 99 -2.15 5.85 -14.16
CA GLY A 99 -1.74 5.07 -15.33
C GLY A 99 -1.78 5.92 -16.58
N ILE A 100 -0.70 5.92 -17.36
CA ILE A 100 -0.62 6.63 -18.65
C ILE A 100 -0.41 5.58 -19.74
N ASP A 101 -1.35 5.51 -20.68
CA ASP A 101 -1.27 4.72 -21.90
C ASP A 101 -1.04 5.66 -23.09
N ILE A 102 0.08 5.47 -23.79
CA ILE A 102 0.47 6.27 -24.95
C ILE A 102 0.50 5.34 -26.16
N GLY A 103 -0.52 5.46 -27.00
CA GLY A 103 -0.58 4.80 -28.30
C GLY A 103 -0.14 5.72 -29.43
N ARG A 104 -0.10 5.18 -30.65
CA ARG A 104 0.30 5.92 -31.87
C ARG A 104 -0.59 7.12 -32.20
N ARG A 105 -1.82 7.15 -31.68
CA ARG A 105 -2.84 8.17 -31.99
C ARG A 105 -3.65 8.61 -30.76
N HIS A 106 -3.26 8.15 -29.57
CA HIS A 106 -4.01 8.45 -28.36
C HIS A 106 -3.10 8.52 -27.16
N LEU A 107 -3.46 9.38 -26.22
CA LEU A 107 -2.93 9.39 -24.87
C LEU A 107 -4.12 9.24 -23.93
N ARG A 108 -4.06 8.26 -23.05
CA ARG A 108 -5.08 7.98 -22.03
C ARG A 108 -4.43 8.05 -20.65
N VAL A 109 -5.06 8.78 -19.74
CA VAL A 109 -4.66 8.88 -18.34
C VAL A 109 -5.79 8.35 -17.47
N VAL A 110 -5.46 7.45 -16.55
CA VAL A 110 -6.39 6.86 -15.59
C VAL A 110 -5.88 7.16 -14.19
N LEU A 111 -6.72 7.73 -13.33
CA LEU A 111 -6.49 7.82 -11.91
C LEU A 111 -7.28 6.71 -11.22
N ALA A 112 -6.61 5.87 -10.43
CA ALA A 112 -7.23 4.76 -9.72
C ALA A 112 -6.85 4.80 -8.23
N SER A 113 -7.82 4.52 -7.37
CA SER A 113 -7.60 4.34 -5.94
C SER A 113 -7.12 2.91 -5.64
N PRO A 114 -6.35 2.69 -4.56
CA PRO A 114 -5.89 1.37 -4.12
C PRO A 114 -7.02 0.35 -3.85
N ASN A 115 -8.26 0.81 -3.65
CA ASN A 115 -9.46 -0.02 -3.53
C ASN A 115 -10.06 -0.45 -4.89
N TYR A 116 -9.30 -0.35 -5.99
CA TYR A 116 -9.73 -0.68 -7.36
C TYR A 116 -10.83 0.19 -7.94
N ARG A 117 -11.06 1.37 -7.38
CA ARG A 117 -12.00 2.33 -7.95
C ARG A 117 -11.27 3.23 -8.94
N VAL A 118 -11.79 3.37 -10.16
CA VAL A 118 -11.37 4.45 -11.07
C VAL A 118 -11.92 5.76 -10.53
N VAL A 119 -11.02 6.69 -10.21
CA VAL A 119 -11.35 8.04 -9.73
C VAL A 119 -11.67 8.96 -10.90
N GLN A 120 -10.83 8.93 -11.94
CA GLN A 120 -11.00 9.73 -13.14
C GLN A 120 -10.34 9.05 -14.33
N GLU A 121 -10.92 9.26 -15.51
CA GLU A 121 -10.30 8.88 -16.77
C GLU A 121 -10.36 10.05 -17.75
N ALA A 122 -9.29 10.25 -18.52
CA ALA A 122 -9.22 11.21 -19.60
C ALA A 122 -8.48 10.61 -20.80
N ALA A 123 -8.95 10.89 -22.01
CA ALA A 123 -8.29 10.49 -23.25
C ALA A 123 -8.26 11.64 -24.24
N VAL A 124 -7.14 11.80 -24.94
CA VAL A 124 -6.96 12.77 -26.02
C VAL A 124 -6.35 12.10 -27.24
N SER A 125 -6.78 12.53 -28.43
CA SER A 125 -6.16 12.09 -29.69
C SER A 125 -4.84 12.81 -29.91
N LEU A 126 -3.79 12.05 -30.24
CA LEU A 126 -2.49 12.60 -30.60
C LEU A 126 -2.42 12.86 -32.10
N PRO A 127 -1.88 14.01 -32.54
CA PRO A 127 -1.49 14.26 -33.92
C PRO A 127 -0.53 13.20 -34.45
N LEU A 128 -0.53 13.00 -35.78
CA LEU A 128 0.41 12.12 -36.45
C LEU A 128 1.85 12.64 -36.27
N GLY A 129 2.76 11.81 -35.74
CA GLY A 129 4.20 12.12 -35.65
C GLY A 129 4.74 12.47 -34.25
N HIS A 130 4.01 12.16 -33.17
CA HIS A 130 4.52 12.23 -31.79
C HIS A 130 5.27 10.97 -31.37
#